data_AF-A0A3D2QN62-F1
#
_entry.id   AF-A0A3D2QN62-F1
#
_cell.length_a   1.000
_cell.length_b   1.000
_cell.length_c   1.000
_cell.angle_alpha   90.00
_cell.angle_beta   90.00
_cell.angle_gamma   90.00
#
_symmetry.space_group_name_H-M   'P 1'
#
loop_
_entity.id
_entity.type
_entity.pdbx_description
1 polymer ?
#
loop_
_entity_poly.entity_id
_entity_poly.type
_entity_poly.pdbx_seq_one_letter_code
_entity_poly.pdbx_strand_id
1 'polypeptide(L)'
;MPYFLIVVDYPGAITSRDKVVLILGNFPSMYAMYLVTYVLFGLLLGVLALALYDRLRIHAPVVMRIATAIGLLWASTLVASGMVFNYGMGVIVALAEIDLVQAQQTWQAIEPVAMGLGGAGGELLGGLWVLLVSSVALRSGSLPKLLDWLGMVIGVAGLVSVIPVLHDVGMVFGILQILWLVWLGVVLLTTKHTN
;
A
#
# COMPACT_ATOMS: atom_id res chain seq x y z
N MET A 1 8.07 5.16 -1.34
CA MET A 1 9.19 4.33 -0.85
C MET A 1 10.57 4.99 -1.01
N PRO A 2 11.05 5.42 -2.20
CA PRO A 2 12.41 5.95 -2.33
C PRO A 2 12.70 7.17 -1.44
N TYR A 3 11.72 8.06 -1.27
CA TYR A 3 11.83 9.23 -0.39
C TYR A 3 12.14 8.85 1.07
N PHE A 4 11.38 7.92 1.66
CA PHE A 4 11.57 7.50 3.05
C PHE A 4 12.84 6.67 3.25
N LEU A 5 13.34 6.02 2.20
CA LEU A 5 14.57 5.21 2.25
C LEU A 5 15.84 6.04 2.06
N ILE A 6 15.82 7.04 1.18
CA ILE A 6 17.04 7.73 0.71
C ILE A 6 17.11 9.16 1.25
N VAL A 7 15.98 9.86 1.32
CA VAL A 7 15.94 11.29 1.68
C VAL A 7 15.78 11.46 3.19
N VAL A 8 14.81 10.77 3.79
CA VAL A 8 14.53 10.86 5.22
C VAL A 8 15.31 9.81 6.03
N ASP A 9 15.67 8.68 5.41
CA ASP A 9 16.22 7.49 6.09
C ASP A 9 15.40 7.10 7.34
N TYR A 10 14.08 7.02 7.16
CA TYR A 10 13.16 6.73 8.25
C TYR A 10 13.40 5.33 8.88
N PRO A 11 13.76 4.27 8.12
CA PRO A 11 14.12 2.97 8.71
C PRO A 11 15.39 3.01 9.56
N GLY A 12 16.32 3.94 9.29
CA GLY A 12 17.52 4.16 10.10
C GLY A 12 17.23 4.75 11.49
N ALA A 13 16.05 5.33 11.70
CA ALA A 13 15.62 5.86 12.99
C ALA A 13 15.11 4.75 13.93
N ILE A 14 16.01 4.22 14.76
CA ILE A 14 15.72 3.11 15.68
C ILE A 14 15.01 3.60 16.94
N THR A 15 15.36 4.79 17.44
CA THR A 15 14.74 5.33 18.67
C THR A 15 13.57 6.25 18.36
N SER A 16 12.63 6.35 19.31
CA SER A 16 11.49 7.28 19.23
C SER A 16 11.94 8.73 19.11
N ARG A 17 13.08 9.06 19.74
CA ARG A 17 13.70 10.38 19.62
C ARG A 17 14.13 10.64 18.18
N ASP A 18 14.83 9.70 17.56
CA ASP A 18 15.32 9.86 16.18
C ASP A 18 14.15 10.04 15.21
N LYS A 19 13.08 9.26 15.37
CA LYS A 19 11.86 9.38 14.57
C LYS A 19 11.20 10.75 14.70
N VAL A 20 11.06 11.26 15.94
CA VAL A 20 10.53 12.61 16.17
C VAL A 20 11.44 13.67 15.54
N VAL A 21 12.75 13.56 15.67
CA VAL A 21 13.71 14.48 15.03
C VAL A 21 13.52 14.51 13.51
N LEU A 22 13.35 13.35 12.88
CA LEU A 22 13.08 13.26 11.44
C LEU A 22 11.74 13.91 11.06
N ILE A 23 10.69 13.70 11.85
CA ILE A 23 9.38 14.34 11.64
C ILE A 23 9.53 15.86 11.70
N LEU A 24 10.15 16.41 12.74
CA LEU A 24 10.31 17.85 12.89
C LEU A 24 11.15 18.45 11.76
N GLY A 25 12.24 17.78 11.37
CA GLY A 25 13.12 18.25 10.31
C GLY A 25 12.54 18.17 8.89
N ASN A 26 11.54 17.29 8.67
CA ASN A 26 11.02 16.97 7.33
C ASN A 26 9.49 17.05 7.25
N PHE A 27 8.81 17.71 8.19
CA PHE A 27 7.36 17.64 8.33
C PHE A 27 6.59 17.93 7.02
N PRO A 28 6.83 19.05 6.30
CA PRO A 28 6.06 19.35 5.09
C PRO A 28 6.23 18.30 4.00
N SER A 29 7.45 17.80 3.80
CA SER A 29 7.76 16.81 2.76
C SER A 29 7.30 15.41 3.13
N MET A 30 7.42 15.00 4.40
CA MET A 30 6.84 13.74 4.89
C MET A 30 5.32 13.76 4.77
N TYR A 31 4.66 14.86 5.14
CA TYR A 31 3.21 15.02 5.01
C TYR A 31 2.77 14.85 3.56
N ALA A 32 3.44 15.55 2.63
CA ALA A 32 3.14 15.45 1.20
C ALA A 32 3.33 14.01 0.68
N MET A 33 4.38 13.32 1.14
CA MET A 33 4.67 11.96 0.69
C MET A 33 3.65 10.95 1.22
N TYR A 34 3.26 11.00 2.49
CA TYR A 34 2.18 10.15 3.00
C TYR A 34 0.82 10.47 2.34
N LEU A 35 0.55 11.75 2.04
CA LEU A 35 -0.65 12.14 1.29
C LEU A 35 -0.66 11.49 -0.11
N VAL A 36 0.45 11.53 -0.84
CA VAL A 36 0.53 10.98 -2.20
C VAL A 36 0.57 9.45 -2.18
N THR A 37 1.44 8.84 -1.39
CA THR A 37 1.73 7.40 -1.47
C THR A 37 0.75 6.52 -0.72
N TYR A 38 -0.04 7.07 0.21
CA TYR A 38 -1.06 6.33 0.94
C TYR A 38 -2.47 6.81 0.60
N VAL A 39 -2.75 8.11 0.75
CA VAL A 39 -4.12 8.63 0.58
C VAL A 39 -4.52 8.65 -0.89
N LEU A 40 -3.79 9.39 -1.73
CA LEU A 40 -4.10 9.47 -3.15
C LEU A 40 -3.98 8.09 -3.82
N PHE A 41 -2.92 7.36 -3.53
CA PHE A 41 -2.75 6.00 -4.03
C PHE A 41 -3.91 5.07 -3.63
N GLY A 42 -4.35 5.09 -2.36
CA GLY A 42 -5.47 4.27 -1.90
C GLY A 42 -6.78 4.62 -2.63
N LEU A 43 -7.06 5.90 -2.85
CA LEU A 43 -8.23 6.31 -3.65
C LEU A 43 -8.16 5.80 -5.10
N LEU A 44 -7.00 5.95 -5.75
CA LEU A 44 -6.78 5.46 -7.12
C LEU A 44 -6.86 3.93 -7.21
N LEU A 45 -6.37 3.23 -6.19
CA LEU A 45 -6.47 1.78 -6.07
C LEU A 45 -7.94 1.34 -5.97
N GLY A 46 -8.78 2.07 -5.23
CA GLY A 46 -10.22 1.80 -5.16
C GLY A 46 -10.89 1.91 -6.53
N VAL A 47 -10.55 2.95 -7.31
CA VAL A 47 -11.01 3.09 -8.70
C VAL A 47 -10.52 1.93 -9.57
N LEU A 48 -9.24 1.54 -9.43
CA LEU A 48 -8.67 0.42 -10.18
C LEU A 48 -9.38 -0.91 -9.87
N ALA A 49 -9.72 -1.16 -8.60
CA ALA A 49 -10.45 -2.37 -8.20
C ALA A 49 -11.82 -2.45 -8.90
N LEU A 50 -12.54 -1.33 -8.97
CA LEU A 50 -13.83 -1.23 -9.68
C LEU A 50 -13.65 -1.38 -11.20
N ALA A 51 -12.63 -0.77 -11.80
CA ALA A 51 -12.35 -0.90 -13.23
C ALA A 51 -12.04 -2.36 -13.63
N LEU A 52 -11.28 -3.07 -12.78
CA LEU A 52 -10.99 -4.49 -12.99
C LEU A 52 -12.23 -5.37 -12.78
N TYR A 53 -13.12 -5.02 -11.86
CA TYR A 53 -14.42 -5.69 -11.72
C TYR A 53 -15.18 -5.65 -13.05
N ASP A 54 -15.38 -4.46 -13.60
CA ASP A 54 -16.17 -4.30 -14.83
C ASP A 54 -15.55 -5.03 -16.02
N ARG A 55 -14.22 -5.05 -16.10
CA ARG A 55 -13.49 -5.76 -17.16
C ARG A 55 -13.56 -7.29 -17.02
N LEU A 56 -13.46 -7.83 -15.81
CA LEU A 56 -13.24 -9.27 -15.58
C LEU A 56 -14.49 -10.03 -15.12
N ARG A 57 -15.55 -9.33 -14.68
CA ARG A 57 -16.77 -9.97 -14.12
C ARG A 57 -17.48 -10.90 -15.10
N ILE A 58 -17.33 -10.69 -16.41
CA ILE A 58 -17.93 -11.56 -17.43
C ILE A 58 -17.36 -12.99 -17.38
N HIS A 59 -16.13 -13.16 -16.87
CA HIS A 59 -15.46 -14.46 -16.80
C HIS A 59 -15.65 -15.14 -15.44
N ALA A 60 -15.71 -14.38 -14.34
CA ALA A 60 -15.84 -14.93 -12.99
C ALA A 60 -16.54 -13.93 -12.05
N PRO A 61 -17.87 -13.75 -12.14
CA PRO A 61 -18.57 -12.65 -11.48
C PRO A 61 -18.47 -12.73 -9.95
N VAL A 62 -18.57 -13.93 -9.37
CA VAL A 62 -18.48 -14.11 -7.90
C VAL A 62 -17.08 -13.81 -7.40
N VAL A 63 -16.05 -14.35 -8.06
CA VAL A 63 -14.65 -14.13 -7.66
C VAL A 63 -14.28 -12.65 -7.79
N MET A 64 -14.71 -11.99 -8.86
CA MET A 64 -14.44 -10.57 -9.04
C MET A 64 -15.18 -9.68 -8.03
N ARG A 65 -16.38 -10.05 -7.56
CA ARG A 65 -17.03 -9.33 -6.45
C ARG A 65 -16.21 -9.41 -5.17
N ILE A 66 -15.70 -10.61 -4.84
CA ILE A 66 -14.86 -10.83 -3.66
C ILE A 66 -13.54 -10.07 -3.80
N ALA A 67 -12.86 -10.17 -4.94
CA ALA A 67 -11.64 -9.42 -5.23
C ALA A 67 -11.87 -7.92 -5.06
N THR A 68 -12.97 -7.38 -5.60
CA THR A 68 -13.30 -5.95 -5.49
C THR A 68 -13.50 -5.53 -4.04
N ALA A 69 -14.24 -6.31 -3.25
CA ALA A 69 -14.43 -6.02 -1.83
C ALA A 69 -13.08 -5.97 -1.07
N ILE A 70 -12.19 -6.92 -1.34
CA ILE A 70 -10.83 -6.96 -0.74
C ILE A 70 -9.99 -5.77 -1.20
N GLY A 71 -10.04 -5.41 -2.49
CA GLY A 71 -9.33 -4.26 -3.04
C GLY A 71 -9.81 -2.93 -2.44
N LEU A 72 -11.12 -2.78 -2.21
CA LEU A 72 -11.69 -1.62 -1.54
C LEU A 72 -11.35 -1.56 -0.04
N LEU A 73 -11.30 -2.71 0.64
CA LEU A 73 -10.79 -2.79 2.02
C LEU A 73 -9.33 -2.33 2.07
N TRP A 74 -8.47 -2.84 1.18
CA TRP A 74 -7.06 -2.45 1.12
C TRP A 74 -6.88 -0.96 0.82
N ALA A 75 -7.61 -0.43 -0.17
CA ALA A 75 -7.65 0.99 -0.47
C ALA A 75 -8.02 1.83 0.76
N SER A 76 -9.04 1.39 1.51
CA SER A 76 -9.52 2.09 2.70
C SER A 76 -8.49 2.06 3.84
N THR A 77 -7.81 0.93 4.06
CA THR A 77 -6.77 0.85 5.12
C THR A 77 -5.54 1.69 4.76
N LEU A 78 -5.15 1.75 3.49
CA LEU A 78 -4.08 2.64 3.03
C LEU A 78 -4.44 4.11 3.23
N VAL A 79 -5.66 4.52 2.86
CA VAL A 79 -6.15 5.90 3.11
C VAL A 79 -6.12 6.22 4.60
N ALA A 80 -6.65 5.32 5.43
CA ALA A 80 -6.66 5.49 6.88
C ALA A 80 -5.23 5.59 7.45
N SER A 81 -4.31 4.73 7.01
CA SER A 81 -2.89 4.78 7.40
C SER A 81 -2.26 6.14 7.09
N GLY A 82 -2.42 6.63 5.86
CA GLY A 82 -1.88 7.93 5.44
C GLY A 82 -2.48 9.10 6.23
N MET A 83 -3.78 9.06 6.54
CA MET A 83 -4.43 10.08 7.36
C MET A 83 -3.91 10.07 8.80
N VAL A 84 -3.73 8.88 9.40
CA VAL A 84 -3.19 8.75 10.76
C VAL A 84 -1.74 9.24 10.82
N PHE A 85 -0.89 8.90 9.83
CA PHE A 85 0.46 9.45 9.73
C PHE A 85 0.45 10.97 9.64
N ASN A 86 -0.32 11.54 8.72
CA ASN A 86 -0.35 12.98 8.47
C ASN A 86 -0.86 13.78 9.67
N TYR A 87 -1.99 13.36 10.24
CA TYR A 87 -2.55 14.04 11.42
C TYR A 87 -1.66 13.84 12.64
N GLY A 88 -1.19 12.60 12.86
CA GLY A 88 -0.32 12.24 13.96
C GLY A 88 0.98 13.04 13.96
N MET A 89 1.65 13.16 12.82
CA MET A 89 2.85 14.01 12.70
C MET A 89 2.56 15.47 13.07
N GLY A 90 1.40 16.01 12.69
CA GLY A 90 1.00 17.37 13.09
C GLY A 90 0.86 17.52 14.61
N VAL A 91 0.31 16.49 15.28
CA VAL A 91 0.27 16.45 16.76
C VAL A 91 1.68 16.42 17.34
N ILE A 92 2.61 15.65 16.76
CA ILE A 92 4.00 15.57 17.24
C ILE A 92 4.73 16.91 17.08
N VAL A 93 4.53 17.60 15.96
CA VAL A 93 5.13 18.92 15.72
C VAL A 93 4.68 19.91 16.79
N ALA A 94 3.37 20.00 17.05
CA ALA A 94 2.83 20.90 18.06
C ALA A 94 3.28 20.53 19.47
N LEU A 95 3.36 19.23 19.79
CA LEU A 95 3.71 18.76 21.12
C LEU A 95 5.20 18.95 21.44
N ALA A 96 6.07 18.79 20.44
CA ALA A 96 7.52 18.94 20.61
C ALA A 96 7.95 20.37 20.97
N GLU A 97 7.13 21.38 20.68
CA GLU A 97 7.37 22.76 21.10
C GLU A 97 7.21 22.97 22.61
N ILE A 98 6.44 22.11 23.28
CA ILE A 98 6.12 22.23 24.72
C ILE A 98 6.78 21.11 25.53
N ASP A 99 6.71 19.85 25.08
CA ASP A 99 7.32 18.70 25.73
C ASP A 99 7.77 17.63 24.71
N LEU A 100 9.08 17.57 24.49
CA LEU A 100 9.69 16.61 23.57
C LEU A 100 9.56 15.15 24.04
N VAL A 101 9.55 14.90 25.36
CA VAL A 101 9.38 13.55 25.91
C VAL A 101 7.96 13.06 25.66
N GLN A 102 6.98 13.94 25.89
CA GLN A 102 5.58 13.61 25.60
C GLN A 102 5.37 13.36 24.10
N ALA A 103 5.96 14.18 23.23
CA ALA A 103 5.92 13.96 21.77
C ALA A 103 6.46 12.58 21.35
N GLN A 104 7.57 12.13 21.95
CA GLN A 104 8.13 10.80 21.69
C GLN A 104 7.19 9.68 22.12
N GLN A 105 6.60 9.78 23.30
CA GLN A 105 5.66 8.77 23.81
C GLN A 105 4.37 8.73 22.98
N THR A 106 3.84 9.89 22.59
CA THR A 106 2.68 9.98 21.71
C THR A 106 2.98 9.36 20.34
N TRP A 107 4.16 9.59 19.78
CA TRP A 107 4.53 8.99 18.49
C TRP A 107 4.64 7.47 18.58
N GLN A 108 5.19 6.92 19.66
CA GLN A 108 5.24 5.48 19.91
C GLN A 108 3.87 4.81 19.96
N ALA A 109 2.81 5.55 20.31
CA ALA A 109 1.45 5.04 20.29
C ALA A 109 0.80 5.16 18.90
N ILE A 110 1.07 6.23 18.16
CA ILE A 110 0.47 6.51 16.84
C ILE A 110 1.09 5.64 15.74
N GLU A 111 2.41 5.56 15.70
CA GLU A 111 3.14 4.94 14.60
C GLU A 111 2.74 3.47 14.37
N PRO A 112 2.66 2.59 15.40
CA PRO A 112 2.27 1.20 15.20
C PRO A 112 0.87 1.05 14.60
N VAL A 113 -0.07 1.95 14.95
CA VAL A 113 -1.43 1.95 14.38
C VAL A 113 -1.38 2.31 12.91
N ALA A 114 -0.67 3.38 12.57
CA ALA A 114 -0.52 3.83 11.19
C ALA A 114 0.18 2.76 10.32
N MET A 115 1.25 2.15 10.85
CA MET A 115 1.99 1.07 10.23
C MET A 115 1.11 -0.17 10.01
N GLY A 116 0.37 -0.61 11.03
CA GLY A 116 -0.51 -1.79 10.93
C GLY A 116 -1.61 -1.61 9.88
N LEU A 117 -2.23 -0.43 9.80
CA LEU A 117 -3.19 -0.10 8.74
C LEU A 117 -2.55 -0.11 7.35
N GLY A 118 -1.27 0.27 7.28
CA GLY A 118 -0.49 0.35 6.05
C GLY A 118 0.02 -1.00 5.52
N GLY A 119 -0.16 -2.10 6.27
CA GLY A 119 0.33 -3.43 5.91
C GLY A 119 1.56 -3.90 6.70
N ALA A 120 2.01 -3.16 7.71
CA ALA A 120 3.05 -3.65 8.60
C ALA A 120 2.54 -4.87 9.39
N GLY A 121 3.26 -5.98 9.28
CA GLY A 121 2.84 -7.31 9.73
C GLY A 121 2.41 -8.23 8.59
N GLY A 122 2.40 -7.74 7.34
CA GLY A 122 2.18 -8.53 6.13
C GLY A 122 1.20 -7.89 5.15
N GLU A 123 1.46 -8.11 3.87
CA GLU A 123 0.72 -7.53 2.73
C GLU A 123 -0.52 -8.38 2.37
N LEU A 124 -1.30 -8.79 3.38
CA LEU A 124 -2.39 -9.75 3.22
C LEU A 124 -3.45 -9.29 2.21
N LEU A 125 -3.97 -8.07 2.40
CA LEU A 125 -5.07 -7.55 1.58
C LEU A 125 -4.60 -7.32 0.14
N GLY A 126 -3.41 -6.72 -0.03
CA GLY A 126 -2.80 -6.51 -1.33
C GLY A 126 -2.49 -7.83 -2.04
N GLY A 127 -1.84 -8.77 -1.34
CA GLY A 127 -1.51 -10.09 -1.87
C GLY A 127 -2.75 -10.87 -2.32
N LEU A 128 -3.79 -10.92 -1.49
CA LEU A 128 -5.03 -11.60 -1.82
C LEU A 128 -5.74 -10.95 -3.02
N TRP A 129 -5.78 -9.61 -3.07
CA TRP A 129 -6.37 -8.89 -4.19
C TRP A 129 -5.66 -9.20 -5.51
N VAL A 130 -4.33 -9.05 -5.56
CA VAL A 130 -3.53 -9.32 -6.76
C VAL A 130 -3.68 -10.77 -7.20
N LEU A 131 -3.65 -11.72 -6.25
CA LEU A 131 -3.77 -13.15 -6.54
C LEU A 131 -5.12 -13.47 -7.19
N LEU A 132 -6.22 -12.94 -6.65
CA LEU A 132 -7.56 -13.17 -7.19
C LEU A 132 -7.70 -12.57 -8.60
N VAL A 133 -7.31 -11.31 -8.79
CA VAL A 133 -7.36 -10.63 -10.10
C VAL A 133 -6.56 -11.41 -11.13
N SER A 134 -5.30 -11.76 -10.79
CA SER A 134 -4.40 -12.47 -11.70
C SER A 134 -4.89 -13.88 -12.02
N SER A 135 -5.50 -14.57 -11.05
CA SER A 135 -6.06 -15.91 -11.28
C SER A 135 -7.22 -15.90 -12.27
N VAL A 136 -8.08 -14.88 -12.23
CA VAL A 136 -9.19 -14.73 -13.17
C VAL A 136 -8.65 -14.36 -14.54
N ALA A 137 -7.76 -13.38 -14.61
CA ALA A 137 -7.18 -12.91 -15.87
C ALA A 137 -6.38 -13.99 -16.60
N LEU A 138 -5.62 -14.82 -15.87
CA LEU A 138 -4.86 -15.93 -16.44
C LEU A 138 -5.78 -17.01 -17.04
N ARG A 139 -6.93 -17.28 -16.40
CA ARG A 139 -7.92 -18.26 -16.86
C ARG A 139 -8.72 -17.78 -18.06
N SER A 140 -9.04 -16.49 -18.11
CA SER A 140 -9.80 -15.89 -19.22
C SER A 140 -8.92 -15.47 -20.40
N GLY A 141 -7.62 -15.27 -20.20
CA GLY A 141 -6.72 -14.70 -21.20
C GLY A 141 -7.01 -13.22 -21.49
N SER A 142 -7.65 -12.51 -20.55
CA SER A 142 -8.07 -11.11 -20.73
C SER A 142 -6.96 -10.07 -20.54
N LEU A 143 -5.81 -10.50 -20.01
CA LEU A 143 -4.59 -9.71 -19.82
C LEU A 143 -3.36 -10.50 -20.34
N PRO A 144 -2.21 -9.85 -20.55
CA PRO A 144 -0.99 -10.55 -20.96
C PRO A 144 -0.57 -11.61 -19.93
N LYS A 145 -0.36 -12.84 -20.40
CA LYS A 145 -0.01 -13.98 -19.53
C LYS A 145 1.17 -13.73 -18.59
N LEU A 146 2.19 -13.01 -19.04
CA LEU A 146 3.36 -12.71 -18.22
C LEU A 146 3.03 -11.73 -17.08
N LEU A 147 2.12 -10.78 -17.31
CA LEU A 147 1.61 -9.88 -16.27
C LEU A 147 0.82 -10.66 -15.21
N ASP A 148 -0.01 -11.61 -15.65
CA ASP A 148 -0.80 -12.44 -14.74
C ASP A 148 0.07 -13.38 -13.91
N TRP A 149 1.08 -14.02 -14.50
CA TRP A 149 2.04 -14.84 -13.75
C TRP A 149 2.86 -14.03 -12.75
N LEU A 150 3.29 -12.83 -13.13
CA LEU A 150 3.93 -11.90 -12.20
C LEU A 150 2.98 -11.58 -11.04
N GLY A 151 1.71 -11.30 -11.33
CA GLY A 151 0.69 -11.07 -10.32
C GLY A 151 0.45 -12.27 -9.39
N MET A 152 0.51 -13.51 -9.90
CA MET A 152 0.47 -14.71 -9.06
C MET A 152 1.63 -14.76 -8.06
N VAL A 153 2.86 -14.46 -8.52
CA VAL A 153 4.05 -14.41 -7.65
C VAL A 153 3.92 -13.34 -6.58
N ILE A 154 3.48 -12.14 -6.97
CA ILE A 154 3.24 -11.01 -6.05
C ILE A 154 2.17 -11.39 -5.02
N GLY A 155 1.06 -11.98 -5.47
CA GLY A 155 -0.03 -12.39 -4.60
C GLY A 155 0.44 -13.38 -3.53
N VAL A 156 1.20 -14.40 -3.93
CA VAL A 156 1.78 -15.37 -3.00
C VAL A 156 2.77 -14.71 -2.04
N ALA A 157 3.66 -13.83 -2.53
CA ALA A 157 4.59 -13.09 -1.68
C ALA A 157 3.85 -12.28 -0.60
N GLY A 158 2.75 -11.62 -0.97
CA GLY A 158 1.92 -10.87 -0.02
C GLY A 158 1.27 -11.76 1.04
N LEU A 159 0.71 -12.91 0.66
CA LEU A 159 0.13 -13.86 1.63
C LEU A 159 1.17 -14.45 2.58
N VAL A 160 2.34 -14.82 2.05
CA VAL A 160 3.43 -15.41 2.83
C VAL A 160 4.02 -14.41 3.82
N SER A 161 4.03 -13.13 3.48
CA SER A 161 4.58 -12.07 4.35
C SER A 161 3.83 -11.87 5.67
N VAL A 162 2.66 -12.47 5.86
CA VAL A 162 1.91 -12.47 7.13
C VAL A 162 2.58 -13.35 8.19
N ILE A 163 3.37 -14.33 7.76
CA ILE A 163 4.11 -15.20 8.67
C ILE A 163 5.28 -14.38 9.27
N PRO A 164 5.40 -14.26 10.61
CA PRO A 164 6.40 -13.38 11.22
C PRO A 164 7.84 -13.63 10.76
N VAL A 165 8.23 -14.89 10.56
CA VAL A 165 9.58 -15.28 10.09
C VAL A 165 9.83 -14.88 8.63
N LEU A 166 8.78 -14.57 7.86
CA LEU A 166 8.82 -14.25 6.44
C LEU A 166 8.34 -12.81 6.14
N HIS A 167 8.24 -11.97 7.17
CA HIS A 167 7.71 -10.61 7.02
C HIS A 167 8.48 -9.76 6.00
N ASP A 168 9.79 -9.97 5.89
CA ASP A 168 10.66 -9.27 4.93
C ASP A 168 10.29 -9.54 3.45
N VAL A 169 9.56 -10.62 3.18
CA VAL A 169 8.99 -10.90 1.84
C VAL A 169 8.00 -9.81 1.41
N GLY A 170 7.42 -9.06 2.36
CA GLY A 170 6.60 -7.88 2.06
C GLY A 170 7.33 -6.82 1.24
N MET A 171 8.66 -6.70 1.38
CA MET A 171 9.44 -5.79 0.52
C MET A 171 9.44 -6.24 -0.95
N VAL A 172 9.50 -7.55 -1.17
CA VAL A 172 9.41 -8.14 -2.52
C VAL A 172 8.04 -7.85 -3.12
N PHE A 173 6.96 -8.01 -2.33
CA PHE A 173 5.61 -7.60 -2.72
C PHE A 173 5.61 -6.13 -3.13
N GLY A 174 6.08 -5.21 -2.29
CA GLY A 174 6.04 -3.77 -2.56
C GLY A 174 6.76 -3.36 -3.84
N ILE A 175 7.96 -3.89 -4.10
CA ILE A 175 8.75 -3.57 -5.30
C ILE A 175 8.09 -4.13 -6.55
N LEU A 176 7.73 -5.41 -6.55
CA LEU A 176 7.12 -6.05 -7.70
C LEU A 176 5.73 -5.49 -7.98
N GLN A 177 4.99 -5.10 -6.95
CA GLN A 177 3.66 -4.50 -7.08
C GLN A 177 3.71 -3.16 -7.82
N ILE A 178 4.73 -2.32 -7.60
CA ILE A 178 4.90 -1.09 -8.37
C ILE A 178 5.07 -1.41 -9.86
N LEU A 179 5.96 -2.35 -10.19
CA LEU A 179 6.18 -2.78 -11.58
C LEU A 179 4.90 -3.33 -12.22
N TRP A 180 4.17 -4.17 -11.48
CA TRP A 180 2.93 -4.77 -11.93
C TRP A 180 1.82 -3.73 -12.14
N LEU A 181 1.67 -2.76 -11.24
CA LEU A 181 0.67 -1.68 -11.37
C LEU A 181 0.95 -0.78 -12.58
N VAL A 182 2.22 -0.40 -12.79
CA VAL A 182 2.61 0.40 -13.96
C VAL A 182 2.31 -0.36 -15.24
N TRP A 183 2.70 -1.64 -15.31
CA TRP A 183 2.48 -2.46 -16.50
C TRP A 183 0.99 -2.72 -16.74
N LEU A 184 0.22 -3.04 -15.69
CA LEU A 184 -1.23 -3.17 -15.78
C LEU A 184 -1.87 -1.88 -16.31
N GLY A 185 -1.47 -0.71 -15.79
CA GLY A 185 -1.95 0.59 -16.26
C GLY A 185 -1.72 0.78 -17.76
N VAL A 186 -0.51 0.47 -18.24
CA VAL A 186 -0.20 0.50 -19.68
C VAL A 186 -1.12 -0.43 -20.47
N VAL A 187 -1.33 -1.67 -20.01
CA VAL A 187 -2.23 -2.63 -20.67
C VAL A 187 -3.67 -2.11 -20.72
N LEU A 188 -4.18 -1.58 -19.61
CA LEU A 188 -5.55 -1.06 -19.54
C LEU A 188 -5.76 0.15 -20.48
N LEU A 189 -4.76 1.03 -20.63
CA LEU A 189 -4.83 2.20 -21.51
C LEU A 189 -4.62 1.88 -23.00
N THR A 190 -3.89 0.80 -23.31
CA THR A 190 -3.55 0.42 -24.70
C THR A 190 -4.52 -0.58 -25.31
N THR A 191 -5.25 -1.34 -24.50
CA THR A 191 -6.28 -2.26 -25.01
C THR A 191 -7.52 -1.46 -25.40
N LYS A 192 -7.82 -1.31 -26.69
CA LYS A 192 -9.10 -0.73 -27.14
C LYS A 192 -10.26 -1.55 -26.59
N HIS A 193 -11.22 -0.89 -25.96
CA HIS A 193 -12.55 -1.48 -25.74
C HIS A 193 -13.16 -1.77 -27.12
N THR A 194 -13.13 -3.03 -27.54
CA THR A 194 -14.06 -3.50 -28.56
C THR A 194 -15.41 -3.62 -27.87
N ASN A 195 -16.27 -2.62 -28.08
CA ASN A 195 -17.70 -2.68 -27.73
C ASN A 195 -18.38 -3.84 -28.44
#